data_AF-A0A924JE46-F1
#
_entry.id   AF-A0A924JE46-F1
#
_cell.length_a   1.000
_cell.length_b   1.000
_cell.length_c   1.000
_cell.angle_alpha   90.00
_cell.angle_beta   90.00
_cell.angle_gamma   90.00
#
_symmetry.space_group_name_H-M   'P 1'
#
loop_
_entity.id
_entity.type
_entity.pdbx_description
1 polymer ?
#
loop_
_entity_poly.entity_id
_entity_poly.type
_entity_poly.pdbx_seq_one_letter_code
_entity_poly.pdbx_strand_id
1 'polypeptide(L)'
;MWRLRECSLSDEQLGLALGVSGNAIRNRRSKPDLWKLSDVERLAAHFSLPVAASIQLGHSLQELSAQLRALPDAERRHIERQLLLKISQIDLYNRSDWPVRHLLKMYQALAAVPH
;
A
#
# COMPACT_ATOMS: atom_id res chain seq x y z
N MET A 1 -11.04 -4.63 10.27
CA MET A 1 -11.18 -4.48 8.80
C MET A 1 -11.92 -3.18 8.55
N TRP A 2 -11.22 -2.09 8.19
CA TRP A 2 -11.85 -0.81 7.87
C TRP A 2 -12.71 -0.95 6.61
N ARG A 3 -14.01 -0.68 6.73
CA ARG A 3 -14.95 -0.76 5.61
C ARG A 3 -15.23 0.66 5.13
N LEU A 4 -14.62 1.05 4.01
CA LEU A 4 -14.96 2.25 3.24
C LEU A 4 -16.44 2.32 2.81
N ARG A 5 -17.22 1.23 3.03
CA ARG A 5 -18.69 1.22 2.91
C ARG A 5 -19.39 2.17 3.90
N GLU A 6 -18.73 2.57 4.97
CA GLU A 6 -19.29 3.48 5.99
C GLU A 6 -18.94 4.95 5.72
N CYS A 7 -18.20 5.23 4.64
CA CYS A 7 -17.94 6.60 4.23
C CYS A 7 -19.20 7.22 3.63
N SER A 8 -19.71 8.28 4.25
CA SER A 8 -20.93 9.00 3.85
C SER A 8 -20.80 9.77 2.52
N LEU A 9 -19.59 9.85 1.96
CA LEU A 9 -19.34 10.54 0.70
C LEU A 9 -19.83 9.73 -0.51
N SER A 10 -20.37 10.44 -1.51
CA SER A 10 -20.71 9.88 -2.81
C SER A 10 -19.47 9.42 -3.58
N ASP A 11 -19.67 8.61 -4.61
CA ASP A 11 -18.58 8.20 -5.51
C ASP A 11 -17.93 9.42 -6.18
N GLU A 12 -18.68 10.47 -6.55
CA GLU A 12 -18.10 11.70 -7.10
C GLU A 12 -17.31 12.49 -6.06
N GLN A 13 -17.82 12.62 -4.84
CA GLN A 13 -17.14 13.36 -3.76
C GLN A 13 -15.80 12.71 -3.41
N LEU A 14 -15.76 11.38 -3.29
CA LEU A 14 -14.51 10.64 -3.11
C LEU A 14 -13.60 10.72 -4.34
N GLY A 15 -14.18 10.73 -5.54
CA GLY A 15 -13.44 10.91 -6.78
C GLY A 15 -12.68 12.23 -6.78
N LEU A 16 -13.35 13.32 -6.40
CA LEU A 16 -12.75 14.64 -6.26
C LEU A 16 -11.63 14.65 -5.21
N ALA A 17 -11.85 14.05 -4.03
CA ALA A 17 -10.84 13.97 -2.98
C ALA A 17 -9.58 13.19 -3.41
N LEU A 18 -9.74 12.21 -4.30
CA LEU A 18 -8.67 11.32 -4.74
C LEU A 18 -8.06 11.70 -6.10
N GLY A 19 -8.64 12.67 -6.81
CA GLY A 19 -8.24 13.04 -8.17
C GLY A 19 -8.55 11.96 -9.21
N VAL A 20 -9.64 11.20 -9.03
CA VAL A 20 -10.06 10.11 -9.92
C VAL A 20 -11.55 10.21 -10.26
N SER A 21 -12.00 9.48 -11.28
CA SER A 21 -13.43 9.45 -11.62
C SER A 21 -14.27 8.72 -10.58
N GLY A 22 -15.55 9.08 -10.43
CA GLY A 22 -16.49 8.35 -9.57
C GLY A 22 -16.62 6.87 -9.95
N ASN A 23 -16.49 6.53 -11.24
CA ASN A 23 -16.46 5.13 -11.67
C ASN A 23 -15.23 4.37 -11.14
N ALA A 24 -14.07 5.03 -11.04
CA ALA A 24 -12.88 4.44 -10.41
C ALA A 24 -13.13 4.16 -8.92
N ILE A 25 -13.82 5.07 -8.21
CA ILE A 25 -14.23 4.85 -6.82
C ILE A 25 -15.19 3.68 -6.69
N ARG A 26 -16.21 3.60 -7.56
CA ARG A 26 -17.15 2.47 -7.58
C ARG A 26 -16.45 1.13 -7.76
N ASN A 27 -15.48 1.07 -8.67
CA ASN A 27 -14.65 -0.12 -8.88
C ASN A 27 -13.80 -0.45 -7.65
N ARG A 28 -13.20 0.54 -6.99
CA ARG A 28 -12.43 0.32 -5.75
C ARG A 28 -13.29 -0.08 -4.55
N ARG A 29 -14.55 0.37 -4.50
CA ARG A 29 -15.52 -0.05 -3.47
C ARG A 29 -15.97 -1.51 -3.66
N SER A 30 -16.16 -1.95 -4.89
CA SER A 30 -16.48 -3.35 -5.21
C SER A 30 -15.27 -4.28 -5.12
N LYS A 31 -14.07 -3.75 -5.40
CA LYS A 31 -12.78 -4.46 -5.34
C LYS A 31 -11.80 -3.69 -4.44
N PRO A 32 -11.84 -3.95 -3.11
CA PRO A 32 -11.00 -3.24 -2.14
C PRO A 32 -9.48 -3.46 -2.30
N ASP A 33 -9.07 -4.40 -3.14
CA ASP A 33 -7.67 -4.64 -3.48
C ASP A 33 -7.09 -3.63 -4.48
N LEU A 34 -7.94 -2.83 -5.13
CA LEU A 34 -7.54 -1.77 -6.05
C LEU A 34 -7.11 -0.46 -5.35
N TRP A 35 -7.25 -0.39 -4.02
CA TRP A 35 -6.76 0.74 -3.24
C TRP A 35 -5.25 0.74 -3.19
N LYS A 36 -4.67 1.93 -3.33
CA LYS A 36 -3.23 2.15 -3.31
C LYS A 36 -2.80 2.98 -2.09
N LEU A 37 -1.52 2.96 -1.76
CA LEU A 37 -0.97 3.73 -0.64
C LEU A 37 -1.21 5.23 -0.82
N SER A 38 -1.03 5.77 -2.03
CA SER A 38 -1.33 7.18 -2.29
C SER A 38 -2.81 7.53 -2.14
N ASP A 39 -3.73 6.59 -2.41
CA ASP A 39 -5.16 6.79 -2.15
C ASP A 39 -5.42 6.91 -0.64
N VAL A 40 -4.76 6.07 0.17
CA VAL A 40 -4.86 6.13 1.64
C VAL A 40 -4.33 7.45 2.17
N GLU A 41 -3.17 7.90 1.68
CA GLU A 41 -2.57 9.18 2.07
C GLU A 41 -3.48 10.37 1.72
N ARG A 42 -4.02 10.40 0.49
CA ARG A 42 -4.97 11.45 0.05
C ARG A 42 -6.25 11.47 0.88
N LEU A 43 -6.81 10.30 1.20
CA LEU A 43 -7.97 10.22 2.08
C LEU A 43 -7.66 10.69 3.49
N ALA A 44 -6.52 10.27 4.05
CA ALA A 44 -6.10 10.73 5.37
C ALA A 44 -5.93 12.25 5.40
N ALA A 45 -5.28 12.84 4.39
CA ALA A 45 -5.17 14.29 4.25
C ALA A 45 -6.54 14.96 4.12
N HIS A 46 -7.45 14.43 3.29
CA HIS A 46 -8.79 14.97 3.10
C HIS A 46 -9.60 15.02 4.40
N PHE A 47 -9.50 13.98 5.23
CA PHE A 47 -10.19 13.91 6.53
C PHE A 47 -9.37 14.50 7.69
N SER A 48 -8.27 15.20 7.42
CA SER A 48 -7.37 15.76 8.44
C SER A 48 -6.87 14.72 9.46
N LEU A 49 -6.69 13.48 9.00
CA LEU A 49 -6.07 12.40 9.78
C LEU A 49 -4.54 12.45 9.62
N PRO A 50 -3.77 11.96 10.62
CA PRO A 50 -2.32 11.92 10.51
C PRO A 50 -1.84 11.08 9.32
N VAL A 51 -1.07 11.71 8.43
CA VAL A 51 -0.44 11.08 7.25
C VAL A 51 0.97 10.57 7.51
N ALA A 52 1.55 10.87 8.69
CA ALA A 52 2.93 10.56 9.01
C ALA A 52 3.26 9.07 8.84
N ALA A 53 2.34 8.18 9.24
CA ALA A 53 2.53 6.74 9.10
C ALA A 53 2.56 6.27 7.63
N SER A 54 1.70 6.81 6.76
CA SER A 54 1.69 6.46 5.34
C SER A 54 2.91 7.01 4.61
N ILE A 55 3.34 8.22 4.94
CA ILE A 55 4.55 8.84 4.39
C ILE A 55 5.79 8.04 4.81
N GLN A 56 5.92 7.75 6.12
CA GLN A 56 7.05 6.96 6.63
C GLN A 56 7.09 5.57 6.00
N LEU A 57 5.95 4.91 5.86
CA LEU A 57 5.86 3.63 5.16
C LEU A 57 6.35 3.76 3.70
N GLY A 58 5.94 4.82 2.99
CA GLY A 58 6.43 5.11 1.64
C GLY A 58 7.95 5.20 1.56
N HIS A 59 8.58 5.93 2.50
CA HIS A 59 10.05 6.02 2.58
C HIS A 59 10.70 4.67 2.86
N SER A 60 10.20 3.92 3.85
CA SER A 60 10.75 2.61 4.17
C SER A 60 10.64 1.60 3.03
N LEU A 61 9.60 1.67 2.19
CA LEU A 61 9.45 0.81 1.01
C LEU A 61 10.46 1.14 -0.10
N GLN A 62 10.83 2.42 -0.24
CA GLN A 62 11.90 2.83 -1.14
C GLN A 62 13.26 2.32 -0.67
N GLU A 63 13.55 2.49 0.62
CA GLU A 63 14.78 2.01 1.24
C GLU A 63 14.90 0.49 1.20
N LEU A 64 13.80 -0.23 1.40
CA LEU A 64 13.76 -1.69 1.38
C LEU A 64 14.33 -2.26 0.07
N SER A 65 13.98 -1.68 -1.09
CA SER A 65 14.54 -2.14 -2.36
C SER A 65 16.07 -1.96 -2.41
N ALA A 66 16.56 -0.80 -1.98
CA ALA A 66 18.00 -0.54 -1.93
C ALA A 66 18.73 -1.50 -0.99
N GLN A 67 18.18 -1.73 0.20
CA GLN A 67 18.73 -2.66 1.18
C GLN A 67 18.76 -4.09 0.65
N LEU A 68 17.68 -4.58 0.03
CA LEU A 68 17.63 -5.92 -0.54
C LEU A 68 18.66 -6.14 -1.65
N ARG A 69 19.02 -5.11 -2.43
CA ARG A 69 20.07 -5.22 -3.46
C ARG A 69 21.47 -5.33 -2.88
N ALA A 70 21.69 -4.77 -1.69
CA ALA A 70 22.99 -4.82 -1.03
C ALA A 70 23.26 -6.18 -0.36
N LEU A 71 22.23 -7.00 -0.17
CA LEU A 71 22.36 -8.30 0.49
C LEU A 71 22.91 -9.40 -0.44
N PRO A 72 23.61 -10.40 0.13
CA PRO A 72 23.93 -11.63 -0.57
C PRO A 72 22.68 -12.33 -1.10
N ASP A 73 22.82 -13.06 -2.21
CA ASP A 73 21.73 -13.74 -2.91
C ASP A 73 20.88 -14.64 -2.01
N ALA A 74 21.52 -15.37 -1.10
CA ALA A 74 20.84 -16.29 -0.18
C ALA A 74 19.95 -15.56 0.82
N GLU A 75 20.47 -14.48 1.42
CA GLU A 75 19.75 -13.64 2.39
C GLU A 75 18.62 -12.88 1.72
N ARG A 76 18.89 -12.27 0.57
CA ARG A 76 17.86 -11.61 -0.24
C ARG A 76 16.70 -12.56 -0.56
N ARG A 77 16.98 -13.76 -1.07
CA ARG A 77 15.95 -14.77 -1.36
C ARG A 77 15.21 -15.25 -0.12
N HIS A 78 15.85 -15.23 1.05
CA HIS A 78 15.19 -15.57 2.31
C HIS A 78 14.17 -14.49 2.69
N ILE A 79 14.57 -13.22 2.64
CA ILE A 79 13.68 -12.10 2.95
C ILE A 79 12.54 -11.98 1.93
N GLU A 80 12.81 -12.12 0.62
CA GLU A 80 11.75 -12.14 -0.41
C GLU A 80 10.70 -13.23 -0.15
N ARG A 81 11.12 -14.39 0.37
CA ARG A 81 10.21 -15.47 0.77
C ARG A 81 9.39 -15.11 2.01
N GLN A 82 9.97 -14.44 3.00
CA GLN A 82 9.24 -13.97 4.17
C GLN A 82 8.23 -12.87 3.82
N LEU A 83 8.61 -11.93 2.94
CA LEU A 83 7.75 -10.83 2.52
C LEU A 83 6.71 -11.23 1.45
N LEU A 84 6.84 -12.44 0.89
CA LEU A 84 6.01 -12.93 -0.22
C LEU A 84 6.02 -11.99 -1.44
N LEU A 85 7.15 -11.30 -1.66
CA LEU A 85 7.34 -10.31 -2.72
C LEU A 85 8.77 -10.37 -3.23
N LYS A 86 8.92 -10.34 -4.56
CA LYS A 86 10.22 -10.23 -5.22
C LYS A 86 10.65 -8.77 -5.31
N ILE A 87 11.95 -8.52 -5.33
CA ILE A 87 12.53 -7.19 -5.48
C ILE A 87 12.05 -6.47 -6.75
N SER A 88 11.83 -7.20 -7.84
CA SER A 88 11.28 -6.64 -9.09
C SER A 88 9.85 -6.12 -8.92
N GLN A 89 9.06 -6.72 -8.03
CA GLN A 89 7.71 -6.23 -7.71
C GLN A 89 7.78 -5.00 -6.80
N ILE A 90 8.69 -5.01 -5.82
CA ILE A 90 8.96 -3.85 -4.95
C ILE A 90 9.37 -2.65 -5.82
N ASP A 91 10.27 -2.83 -6.78
CA ASP A 91 10.68 -1.79 -7.72
C ASP A 91 9.53 -1.28 -8.58
N LEU A 92 8.68 -2.18 -9.08
CA LEU A 92 7.51 -1.82 -9.87
C LEU A 92 6.55 -0.95 -9.04
N TYR A 93 6.28 -1.34 -7.80
CA TYR A 93 5.37 -0.61 -6.91
C TYR A 93 5.97 0.73 -6.44
N ASN A 94 7.27 0.77 -6.16
CA ASN A 94 7.99 2.01 -5.85
C ASN A 94 7.94 3.05 -6.98
N ARG A 95 7.83 2.62 -8.25
CA ARG A 95 7.71 3.52 -9.41
C ARG A 95 6.27 3.91 -9.75
N SER A 96 5.29 3.09 -9.37
CA SER A 96 3.91 3.26 -9.79
C SER A 96 3.00 3.62 -8.63
N ASP A 97 2.74 2.67 -7.75
CA ASP A 97 2.17 2.84 -6.41
C ASP A 97 2.13 1.47 -5.72
N TRP A 98 1.93 1.45 -4.41
CA TRP A 98 1.75 0.24 -3.63
C TRP A 98 0.29 -0.14 -3.49
N PRO A 99 -0.15 -1.32 -3.99
CA PRO A 99 -1.48 -1.82 -3.68
C PRO A 99 -1.57 -2.17 -2.19
N VAL A 100 -2.59 -1.66 -1.51
CA VAL A 100 -2.79 -1.85 -0.06
C VAL A 100 -2.86 -3.34 0.30
N ARG A 101 -3.43 -4.18 -0.59
CA ARG A 101 -3.45 -5.63 -0.42
C ARG A 101 -2.06 -6.24 -0.23
N HIS A 102 -1.05 -5.77 -0.96
CA HIS A 102 0.31 -6.30 -0.86
C HIS A 102 0.98 -5.84 0.44
N LEU A 103 0.77 -4.59 0.85
CA LEU A 103 1.24 -4.07 2.14
C LEU A 103 0.64 -4.86 3.32
N LEU A 104 -0.66 -5.16 3.26
CA LEU A 104 -1.34 -5.98 4.27
C LEU A 104 -0.79 -7.41 4.31
N LYS A 105 -0.53 -8.01 3.15
CA LYS A 105 0.08 -9.36 3.09
C LYS A 105 1.48 -9.37 3.69
N MET A 106 2.31 -8.37 3.40
CA MET A 106 3.64 -8.23 4.02
C MET A 106 3.52 -8.13 5.53
N TYR A 107 2.65 -7.24 6.03
CA TYR A 107 2.40 -7.09 7.46
C TYR A 107 1.97 -8.41 8.12
N GLN A 108 1.02 -9.12 7.51
CA GLN A 108 0.55 -10.41 8.02
C GLN A 108 1.65 -11.47 8.01
N ALA A 109 2.47 -11.52 6.96
CA ALA A 109 3.57 -12.46 6.86
C ALA A 109 4.63 -12.20 7.93
N LEU A 110 4.97 -10.92 8.18
CA LEU A 110 5.90 -10.52 9.24
C LEU A 110 5.34 -10.82 10.64
N ALA A 111 4.05 -10.59 10.87
CA ALA A 111 3.40 -10.89 12.15
C ALA A 111 3.24 -12.40 12.44
N ALA A 112 3.32 -13.25 11.40
CA ALA A 112 3.19 -14.69 11.52
C ALA A 112 4.52 -15.41 11.83
N VAL A 113 5.65 -14.70 11.82
CA VAL A 113 6.95 -15.26 12.20
C VAL A 113 7.13 -15.10 13.72
N PRO A 114 7.15 -16.19 14.52
CA PRO A 114 7.48 -16.09 15.94
C PRO A 114 8.92 -15.60 16.11
N HIS A 115 9.11 -14.57 16.93
CA HIS A 115 10.42 -14.00 17.29
C HIS A 115 11.22 -14.93 18.22
#